data_AF-A0A950MR35-F1
#
_entry.id   AF-A0A950MR35-F1
#
_cell.length_a   1.000
_cell.length_b   1.000
_cell.length_c   1.000
_cell.angle_alpha   90.00
_cell.angle_beta   90.00
_cell.angle_gamma   90.00
#
_symmetry.space_group_name_H-M   'P 1'
#
loop_
_entity.id
_entity.type
_entity.pdbx_description
1 polymer ?
#
loop_
_entity_poly.entity_id
_entity_poly.type
_entity_poly.pdbx_seq_one_letter_code
_entity_poly.pdbx_strand_id
1 'polypeptide(L)'
;PLQLQHSVTVGVVSGFNREEPIRDENGGYIDFKGLLQTSAPINPGNSGGPLVDVDGRVIGVNQSTAAPTTAQGIGFAIPANIVRTQVGSLEQNPGVHQGTNVGFIGAQLTSLNSSVRQQIGYNGGQSGVVVAQVLSGTPADRAGLQPGDIILRANGQAVTDPQRLINMIRTTKPGQQLSLEVWSRGVKRLASLSVSERPADYYQPTQQQP
;
A
#
# COMPACT_ATOMS: atom_id res chain seq x y z
N PRO A 1 9.79 -8.75 -26.63
CA PRO A 1 10.48 -9.77 -25.79
C PRO A 1 11.94 -9.90 -26.20
N LEU A 2 12.88 -9.99 -25.25
CA LEU A 2 14.32 -10.16 -25.56
C LEU A 2 14.87 -9.10 -26.55
N GLN A 3 14.35 -7.87 -26.50
CA GLN A 3 14.68 -6.76 -27.44
C GLN A 3 14.32 -7.00 -28.91
N LEU A 4 13.57 -8.06 -29.23
CA LEU A 4 12.94 -8.24 -30.54
C LEU A 4 11.65 -7.41 -30.61
N GLN A 5 11.47 -6.69 -31.71
CA GLN A 5 10.26 -5.91 -31.99
C GLN A 5 9.11 -6.82 -32.44
N HIS A 6 7.86 -6.48 -32.07
CA HIS A 6 6.62 -7.07 -32.58
C HIS A 6 6.45 -8.61 -32.45
N SER A 7 6.83 -9.21 -31.32
CA SER A 7 6.56 -10.63 -31.09
C SER A 7 5.14 -10.89 -30.59
N VAL A 8 4.48 -11.89 -31.17
CA VAL A 8 3.19 -12.42 -30.70
C VAL A 8 3.44 -13.80 -30.08
N THR A 9 2.89 -14.02 -28.89
CA THR A 9 2.89 -15.32 -28.22
C THR A 9 1.46 -15.77 -28.00
N VAL A 10 1.22 -17.07 -28.07
CA VAL A 10 -0.12 -17.67 -27.96
C VAL A 10 -0.16 -18.60 -26.77
N GLY A 11 -1.31 -18.65 -26.10
CA GLY A 11 -1.60 -19.56 -25.01
C GLY A 11 -3.09 -19.54 -24.70
N VAL A 12 -3.45 -20.05 -23.53
CA VAL A 12 -4.83 -20.03 -23.03
C VAL A 12 -4.94 -19.21 -21.76
N VAL A 13 -6.13 -18.72 -21.45
CA VAL A 13 -6.44 -18.25 -20.09
C VAL A 13 -6.58 -19.48 -19.21
N SER A 14 -5.66 -19.66 -18.28
CA SER A 14 -5.57 -20.84 -17.40
C SER A 14 -6.20 -20.61 -16.02
N GLY A 15 -6.65 -19.38 -15.74
CA GLY A 15 -7.36 -19.07 -14.50
C GLY A 15 -7.78 -17.61 -14.41
N PHE A 16 -8.71 -17.36 -13.51
CA PHE A 16 -9.23 -16.03 -13.18
C PHE A 16 -9.03 -15.76 -11.69
N ASN A 17 -9.09 -14.49 -11.30
CA ASN A 17 -9.06 -14.03 -9.91
C ASN A 17 -7.85 -14.59 -9.12
N ARG A 18 -6.67 -14.60 -9.75
CA ARG A 18 -5.43 -15.01 -9.08
C ARG A 18 -4.89 -13.88 -8.23
N GLU A 19 -4.20 -14.28 -7.16
CA GLU A 19 -3.41 -13.40 -6.31
C GLU A 19 -1.94 -13.74 -6.54
N GLU A 20 -1.11 -12.74 -6.81
CA GLU A 20 0.32 -12.92 -6.98
C GLU A 20 1.07 -11.77 -6.31
N PRO A 21 2.08 -12.09 -5.47
CA PRO A 21 2.97 -11.08 -4.93
C PRO A 21 3.91 -10.61 -6.04
N ILE A 22 3.56 -9.50 -6.69
CA ILE A 22 4.38 -8.90 -7.73
C ILE A 22 5.51 -8.14 -7.07
N ARG A 23 6.76 -8.42 -7.48
CA ARG A 23 7.90 -7.59 -7.07
C ARG A 23 7.77 -6.19 -7.64
N ASP A 24 7.85 -5.19 -6.77
CA ASP A 24 7.99 -3.80 -7.20
C ASP A 24 9.45 -3.48 -7.58
N GLU A 25 9.64 -2.29 -8.17
CA GLU A 25 10.94 -1.80 -8.62
C GLU A 25 11.93 -1.54 -7.47
N ASN A 26 11.44 -1.44 -6.23
CA ASN A 26 12.22 -1.22 -5.01
C ASN A 26 12.53 -2.52 -4.24
N GLY A 27 12.18 -3.68 -4.81
CA GLY A 27 12.39 -4.99 -4.19
C GLY A 27 11.35 -5.37 -3.12
N GLY A 28 10.29 -4.59 -2.98
CA GLY A 28 9.08 -4.94 -2.22
C GLY A 28 8.15 -5.87 -2.98
N TYR A 29 7.06 -6.30 -2.34
CA TYR A 29 5.99 -7.06 -2.99
C TYR A 29 4.68 -6.32 -2.87
N ILE A 30 3.98 -6.18 -4.00
CA ILE A 30 2.60 -5.69 -4.07
C ILE A 30 1.72 -6.93 -4.26
N ASP A 31 0.80 -7.14 -3.32
CA ASP A 31 -0.21 -8.20 -3.44
C ASP A 31 -1.30 -7.75 -4.41
N PHE A 32 -1.16 -8.15 -5.68
CA PHE A 32 -2.18 -7.90 -6.68
C PHE A 32 -3.21 -9.01 -6.65
N LYS A 33 -4.48 -8.60 -6.53
CA LYS A 33 -5.63 -9.49 -6.54
C LYS A 33 -6.42 -9.32 -7.82
N GLY A 34 -7.11 -10.38 -8.24
CA GLY A 34 -8.00 -10.30 -9.39
C GLY A 34 -7.33 -10.52 -10.75
N LEU A 35 -6.11 -11.08 -10.79
CA LEU A 35 -5.36 -11.25 -12.03
C LEU A 35 -5.93 -12.37 -12.92
N LEU A 36 -5.75 -12.21 -14.24
CA LEU A 36 -5.88 -13.29 -15.20
C LEU A 36 -4.59 -14.10 -15.21
N GLN A 37 -4.70 -15.43 -15.26
CA GLN A 37 -3.57 -16.31 -15.50
C GLN A 37 -3.57 -16.77 -16.95
N THR A 38 -2.40 -16.77 -17.59
CA THR A 38 -2.24 -17.26 -18.96
C THR A 38 -1.03 -18.18 -19.11
N SER A 39 -1.12 -19.14 -20.02
CA SER A 39 0.03 -19.93 -20.46
C SER A 39 0.82 -19.28 -21.60
N ALA A 40 0.34 -18.17 -22.15
CA ALA A 40 1.06 -17.42 -23.17
C ALA A 40 2.41 -16.95 -22.59
N PRO A 41 3.54 -17.22 -23.25
CA PRO A 41 4.83 -16.78 -22.76
C PRO A 41 4.90 -15.26 -22.56
N ILE A 42 5.15 -14.85 -21.31
CA ILE A 42 5.44 -13.49 -20.88
C ILE A 42 6.92 -13.43 -20.50
N ASN A 43 7.64 -12.43 -21.00
CA ASN A 43 9.08 -12.26 -20.79
C ASN A 43 9.40 -10.77 -20.69
N PRO A 44 10.53 -10.38 -20.07
CA PRO A 44 10.96 -8.98 -20.06
C PRO A 44 10.84 -8.32 -21.45
N GLY A 45 10.16 -7.18 -21.48
CA GLY A 45 9.85 -6.42 -22.70
C GLY A 45 8.55 -6.77 -23.41
N ASN A 46 7.66 -7.62 -22.86
CA ASN A 46 6.24 -7.63 -23.26
C ASN A 46 5.25 -7.30 -22.12
N SER A 47 5.74 -7.11 -20.89
CA SER A 47 5.00 -6.43 -19.81
C SER A 47 4.51 -5.06 -20.29
N GLY A 48 3.28 -4.69 -19.93
CA GLY A 48 2.58 -3.51 -20.43
C GLY A 48 1.90 -3.67 -21.78
N GLY A 49 2.23 -4.73 -22.54
CA GLY A 49 1.56 -5.05 -23.81
C GLY A 49 0.17 -5.68 -23.61
N PRO A 50 -0.69 -5.68 -24.66
CA PRO A 50 -2.04 -6.23 -24.57
C PRO A 50 -2.03 -7.76 -24.54
N LEU A 51 -2.94 -8.32 -23.75
CA LEU A 51 -3.43 -9.68 -23.91
C LEU A 51 -4.74 -9.62 -24.68
N VAL A 52 -4.81 -10.30 -25.82
CA VAL A 52 -5.98 -10.28 -26.72
C VAL A 52 -6.60 -11.67 -26.87
N ASP A 53 -7.91 -11.71 -27.10
CA ASP A 53 -8.59 -12.94 -27.51
C ASP A 53 -8.45 -13.19 -29.03
N VAL A 54 -9.05 -14.29 -29.50
CA VAL A 54 -8.99 -14.71 -30.92
C VAL A 54 -9.66 -13.72 -31.89
N ASP A 55 -10.52 -12.85 -31.38
CA ASP A 55 -11.19 -11.79 -32.16
C ASP A 55 -10.39 -10.47 -32.13
N GLY A 56 -9.21 -10.46 -31.49
CA GLY A 56 -8.37 -9.27 -31.34
C GLY A 56 -8.87 -8.29 -30.26
N ARG A 57 -9.82 -8.69 -29.41
CA ARG A 57 -10.30 -7.83 -28.31
C ARG A 57 -9.32 -7.89 -27.15
N VAL A 58 -8.98 -6.73 -26.59
CA VAL A 58 -8.12 -6.65 -25.41
C VAL A 58 -8.87 -7.17 -24.18
N ILE A 59 -8.38 -8.27 -23.60
CA ILE A 59 -8.92 -8.88 -22.39
C ILE A 59 -8.07 -8.57 -21.15
N GLY A 60 -6.82 -8.12 -21.33
CA GLY A 60 -5.98 -7.66 -20.23
C GLY A 60 -4.68 -6.99 -20.68
N VAL A 61 -3.86 -6.60 -19.70
CA VAL A 61 -2.53 -6.02 -19.90
C VAL A 61 -1.51 -6.91 -19.18
N ASN A 62 -0.51 -7.39 -19.90
CA ASN A 62 0.53 -8.28 -19.37
C ASN A 62 1.32 -7.59 -18.25
N GLN A 63 1.54 -8.28 -17.14
CA GLN A 63 2.22 -7.69 -15.98
C GLN A 63 3.51 -8.48 -15.64
N SER A 64 3.37 -9.68 -15.08
CA SER A 64 4.48 -10.50 -14.58
C SER A 64 4.41 -11.95 -15.05
N THR A 65 5.50 -12.68 -14.81
CA THR A 65 5.51 -14.14 -14.69
C THR A 65 5.72 -14.52 -13.22
N ALA A 66 5.06 -15.59 -12.76
CA ALA A 66 5.52 -16.24 -11.53
C ALA A 66 6.92 -16.76 -11.80
N ALA A 67 7.92 -16.27 -11.07
CA ALA A 67 9.28 -16.82 -11.00
C ALA A 67 9.83 -17.35 -12.37
N PRO A 68 10.42 -16.49 -13.22
CA PRO A 68 10.76 -16.82 -14.61
C PRO A 68 11.69 -18.02 -14.80
N THR A 69 12.39 -18.47 -13.75
CA THR A 69 13.26 -19.64 -13.76
C THR A 69 12.59 -20.94 -13.30
N THR A 70 11.44 -20.89 -12.63
CA THR A 70 10.82 -22.07 -11.99
C THR A 70 9.35 -22.31 -12.38
N ALA A 71 8.64 -21.33 -12.94
CA ALA A 71 7.24 -21.47 -13.35
C ALA A 71 7.02 -21.01 -14.81
N GLN A 72 7.69 -21.71 -15.73
CA GLN A 72 7.45 -21.54 -17.17
C GLN A 72 5.97 -21.80 -17.52
N GLY A 73 5.37 -20.92 -18.32
CA GLY A 73 3.97 -21.04 -18.71
C GLY A 73 2.96 -20.56 -17.67
N ILE A 74 3.40 -19.82 -16.64
CA ILE A 74 2.51 -19.11 -15.71
C ILE A 74 2.77 -17.60 -15.82
N GLY A 75 1.98 -16.94 -16.67
CA GLY A 75 1.94 -15.49 -16.82
C GLY A 75 0.71 -14.88 -16.17
N PHE A 76 0.82 -13.61 -15.77
CA PHE A 76 -0.29 -12.85 -15.22
C PHE A 76 -0.58 -11.58 -16.03
N ALA A 77 -1.86 -11.26 -16.16
CA ALA A 77 -2.34 -10.05 -16.78
C ALA A 77 -3.42 -9.35 -15.94
N ILE A 78 -3.40 -8.03 -15.92
CA ILE A 78 -4.43 -7.21 -15.29
C ILE A 78 -5.66 -7.20 -16.21
N PRO A 79 -6.86 -7.60 -15.75
CA PRO A 79 -8.08 -7.57 -16.55
C PRO A 79 -8.39 -6.20 -17.19
N ALA A 80 -8.86 -6.22 -18.45
CA ALA A 80 -9.11 -4.99 -19.21
C ALA A 80 -10.20 -4.09 -18.61
N ASN A 81 -11.17 -4.63 -17.88
CA ASN A 81 -12.18 -3.83 -17.16
C ASN A 81 -11.56 -3.03 -16.00
N ILE A 82 -10.59 -3.60 -15.28
CA ILE A 82 -9.84 -2.90 -14.23
C ILE A 82 -9.01 -1.79 -14.86
N VAL A 83 -8.27 -2.09 -15.93
CA VAL A 83 -7.46 -1.10 -16.66
C VAL A 83 -8.33 0.05 -17.16
N ARG A 84 -9.48 -0.24 -17.78
CA ARG A 84 -10.43 0.78 -18.26
C ARG A 84 -10.90 1.69 -17.14
N THR A 85 -11.22 1.14 -15.98
CA THR A 85 -11.69 1.91 -14.82
C THR A 85 -10.59 2.84 -14.32
N GLN A 86 -9.36 2.34 -14.23
CA GLN A 86 -8.21 3.11 -13.76
C GLN A 86 -7.80 4.22 -14.74
N VAL A 87 -7.70 3.91 -16.03
CA VAL A 87 -7.41 4.90 -17.08
C VAL A 87 -8.47 6.00 -17.08
N GLY A 88 -9.76 5.64 -17.04
CA GLY A 88 -10.83 6.63 -17.00
C GLY A 88 -10.75 7.55 -15.78
N SER A 89 -10.36 7.03 -14.62
CA SER A 89 -10.13 7.87 -13.43
C SER A 89 -8.91 8.78 -13.57
N LEU A 90 -7.82 8.28 -14.17
CA LEU A 90 -6.59 9.07 -14.39
C LEU A 90 -6.81 10.18 -15.43
N GLU A 91 -7.62 9.93 -16.46
CA GLU A 91 -7.99 10.96 -17.44
C GLU A 91 -8.86 12.06 -16.81
N GLN A 92 -9.78 11.69 -15.91
CA GLN A 92 -10.63 12.64 -15.20
C GLN A 92 -9.87 13.42 -14.12
N ASN A 93 -8.91 12.76 -13.46
CA ASN A 93 -8.13 13.34 -12.35
C ASN A 93 -6.63 13.05 -12.56
N PRO A 94 -6.00 13.71 -13.54
CA PRO A 94 -4.57 13.50 -13.81
C PRO A 94 -3.73 13.87 -12.58
N GLY A 95 -2.85 12.96 -12.18
CA GLY A 95 -2.02 13.10 -10.98
C GLY A 95 -2.67 12.61 -9.68
N VAL A 96 -3.94 12.21 -9.70
CA VAL A 96 -4.56 11.48 -8.58
C VAL A 96 -4.26 10.00 -8.77
N HIS A 97 -3.20 9.53 -8.10
CA HIS A 97 -2.93 8.11 -7.97
C HIS A 97 -4.08 7.50 -7.18
N GLN A 98 -4.93 6.68 -7.81
CA GLN A 98 -5.95 5.90 -7.12
C GLN A 98 -5.26 5.14 -5.99
N GLY A 99 -5.59 5.49 -4.75
CA GLY A 99 -4.95 4.88 -3.61
C GLY A 99 -5.43 3.43 -3.44
N THR A 100 -4.94 2.78 -2.40
CA THR A 100 -5.24 1.35 -2.18
C THR A 100 -6.60 1.11 -1.51
N ASN A 101 -7.44 2.13 -1.38
CA ASN A 101 -8.62 2.20 -0.49
C ASN A 101 -8.32 1.81 0.98
N VAL A 102 -7.04 1.83 1.36
CA VAL A 102 -6.56 1.60 2.72
C VAL A 102 -6.35 2.94 3.39
N GLY A 103 -6.85 3.09 4.62
CA GLY A 103 -6.64 4.31 5.39
C GLY A 103 -5.15 4.60 5.65
N PHE A 104 -4.79 5.88 5.56
CA PHE A 104 -3.43 6.37 5.69
C PHE A 104 -3.40 7.70 6.45
N ILE A 105 -2.40 7.85 7.30
CA ILE A 105 -2.16 9.10 8.04
C ILE A 105 -0.79 9.73 7.74
N GLY A 106 0.16 8.98 7.15
CA GLY A 106 1.50 9.50 6.85
C GLY A 106 2.42 9.68 8.05
N ALA A 107 2.37 8.75 9.01
CA ALA A 107 3.30 8.71 10.13
C ALA A 107 3.96 7.33 10.26
N GLN A 108 5.24 7.31 10.63
CA GLN A 108 5.93 6.10 11.06
C GLN A 108 5.68 5.89 12.55
N LEU A 109 5.19 4.70 12.90
CA LEU A 109 4.75 4.36 14.25
C LEU A 109 5.68 3.29 14.84
N THR A 110 6.10 3.48 16.09
CA THR A 110 6.94 2.51 16.80
C THR A 110 6.43 2.28 18.22
N SER A 111 6.86 1.17 18.83
CA SER A 111 6.45 0.79 20.18
C SER A 111 7.08 1.71 21.23
N LEU A 112 6.32 2.03 22.26
CA LEU A 112 6.83 2.72 23.43
C LEU A 112 7.60 1.72 24.32
N ASN A 113 8.93 1.79 24.33
CA ASN A 113 9.78 1.00 25.24
C ASN A 113 10.41 1.88 26.34
N SER A 114 11.11 1.26 27.29
CA SER A 114 11.72 1.97 28.42
C SER A 114 12.76 3.01 28.00
N SER A 115 13.63 2.70 27.03
CA SER A 115 14.66 3.61 26.55
C SER A 115 14.07 4.82 25.83
N VAL A 116 13.10 4.62 24.95
CA VAL A 116 12.40 5.69 24.24
C VAL A 116 11.66 6.61 25.23
N ARG A 117 10.98 6.05 26.24
CA ARG A 117 10.33 6.84 27.30
C ARG A 117 11.29 7.77 28.04
N GLN A 118 12.46 7.25 28.40
CA GLN A 118 13.48 8.04 29.08
C GLN A 118 14.01 9.16 28.17
N GLN A 119 14.27 8.84 26.90
CA GLN A 119 14.77 9.79 25.93
C GLN A 119 13.80 10.96 25.67
N ILE A 120 12.50 10.68 25.63
CA ILE A 120 11.47 11.70 25.39
C ILE A 120 10.89 12.32 26.67
N GLY A 121 11.31 11.85 27.85
CA GLY A 121 10.85 12.36 29.15
C GLY A 121 9.40 12.00 29.50
N TYR A 122 8.88 10.88 28.99
CA TYR A 122 7.50 10.47 29.25
C TYR A 122 7.35 9.63 30.52
N ASN A 123 6.70 10.21 31.53
CA ASN A 123 6.39 9.57 32.81
C ASN A 123 4.92 9.17 32.97
N GLY A 124 4.08 9.40 31.95
CA GLY A 124 2.63 9.23 32.02
C GLY A 124 2.11 7.79 31.92
N GLY A 125 2.99 6.80 31.71
CA GLY A 125 2.61 5.39 31.64
C GLY A 125 3.65 4.50 30.93
N GLN A 126 3.29 3.23 30.74
CA GLN A 126 4.10 2.23 30.03
C GLN A 126 3.53 1.86 28.64
N SER A 127 2.34 2.35 28.30
CA SER A 127 1.65 2.00 27.06
C SER A 127 1.42 3.23 26.19
N GLY A 128 1.46 3.01 24.88
CA GLY A 128 1.28 4.03 23.86
C GLY A 128 2.03 3.67 22.59
N VAL A 129 1.76 4.42 21.52
CA VAL A 129 2.46 4.29 20.23
C VAL A 129 3.21 5.58 19.96
N VAL A 130 4.50 5.47 19.71
CA VAL A 130 5.38 6.62 19.46
C VAL A 130 5.33 6.98 17.98
N VAL A 131 5.18 8.26 17.69
CA VAL A 131 5.38 8.83 16.35
C VAL A 131 6.88 8.99 16.14
N ALA A 132 7.47 8.14 15.31
CA ALA A 132 8.89 8.20 14.98
C ALA A 132 9.19 9.23 13.88
N GLN A 133 8.30 9.34 12.90
CA GLN A 133 8.42 10.26 11.78
C GLN A 133 7.04 10.69 11.31
N VAL A 134 6.94 11.91 10.80
CA VAL A 134 5.75 12.44 10.11
C VAL A 134 6.16 12.88 8.72
N LEU A 135 5.39 12.45 7.71
CA LEU A 135 5.63 12.79 6.32
C LEU A 135 4.95 14.11 5.98
N SER A 136 5.66 15.02 5.33
CA SER A 136 5.13 16.35 5.02
C SER A 136 3.91 16.28 4.10
N GLY A 137 2.94 17.16 4.33
CA GLY A 137 1.71 17.27 3.54
C GLY A 137 0.66 16.18 3.83
N THR A 138 0.96 15.22 4.70
CA THR A 138 0.05 14.12 5.06
C THR A 138 -0.96 14.49 6.15
N PRO A 139 -1.99 13.67 6.41
CA PRO A 139 -2.95 13.94 7.49
C PRO A 139 -2.31 14.13 8.87
N ALA A 140 -1.26 13.37 9.20
CA ALA A 140 -0.53 13.48 10.46
C ALA A 140 0.16 14.84 10.58
N ASP A 141 0.80 15.31 9.51
CA ASP A 141 1.45 16.63 9.44
C ASP A 141 0.44 17.76 9.61
N ARG A 142 -0.67 17.69 8.88
CA ARG A 142 -1.77 18.67 8.97
C ARG A 142 -2.45 18.70 10.34
N ALA A 143 -2.45 17.57 11.06
CA ALA A 143 -2.93 17.49 12.44
C ALA A 143 -1.89 17.93 13.49
N GLY A 144 -0.71 18.37 13.03
CA GLY A 144 0.39 18.83 13.87
C GLY A 144 0.99 17.72 14.72
N LEU A 145 0.93 16.45 14.29
CA LEU A 145 1.71 15.39 14.93
C LEU A 145 3.20 15.66 14.70
N GLN A 146 4.02 15.34 15.69
CA GLN A 146 5.46 15.54 15.62
C GLN A 146 6.22 14.27 16.04
N PRO A 147 7.44 14.05 15.53
CA PRO A 147 8.32 13.03 16.08
C PRO A 147 8.48 13.18 17.59
N GLY A 148 8.33 12.07 18.33
CA GLY A 148 8.34 12.05 19.79
C GLY A 148 6.96 12.19 20.44
N ASP A 149 5.91 12.50 19.69
CA ASP A 149 4.53 12.42 20.18
C ASP A 149 4.18 10.96 20.53
N ILE A 150 3.36 10.77 21.57
CA ILE A 150 2.88 9.45 22.00
C ILE A 150 1.37 9.42 21.86
N ILE A 151 0.87 8.55 20.99
CA ILE A 151 -0.56 8.29 20.83
C ILE A 151 -0.99 7.33 21.94
N LEU A 152 -1.91 7.78 22.79
CA LEU A 152 -2.42 7.05 23.95
C LEU A 152 -3.76 6.38 23.64
N ARG A 153 -4.61 7.07 22.87
CA ARG A 153 -5.92 6.55 22.44
C ARG A 153 -6.20 6.93 21.00
N ALA A 154 -6.97 6.09 20.31
CA ALA A 154 -7.58 6.37 19.02
C ALA A 154 -9.08 6.08 19.08
N ASN A 155 -9.92 7.01 18.64
CA ASN A 155 -11.39 6.97 18.74
C ASN A 155 -11.88 6.54 20.13
N GLY A 156 -11.24 7.09 21.17
CA GLY A 156 -11.59 6.78 22.56
C GLY A 156 -11.16 5.39 23.03
N GLN A 157 -10.47 4.57 22.23
CA GLN A 157 -9.90 3.28 22.64
C GLN A 157 -8.41 3.41 22.96
N ALA A 158 -7.95 2.78 24.04
CA ALA A 158 -6.52 2.75 24.37
C ALA A 158 -5.72 1.99 23.29
N VAL A 159 -4.59 2.56 22.88
CA VAL A 159 -3.65 1.93 21.95
C VAL A 159 -2.36 1.58 22.70
N THR A 160 -2.09 0.28 22.80
CA THR A 160 -0.98 -0.27 23.58
C THR A 160 0.20 -0.71 22.73
N ASP A 161 -0.05 -0.95 21.44
CA ASP A 161 0.93 -1.42 20.47
C ASP A 161 0.68 -0.78 19.08
N PRO A 162 1.74 -0.66 18.25
CA PRO A 162 1.61 -0.04 16.93
C PRO A 162 0.71 -0.80 15.97
N GLN A 163 0.69 -2.14 16.01
CA GLN A 163 -0.09 -2.95 15.07
C GLN A 163 -1.59 -2.70 15.23
N ARG A 164 -2.08 -2.59 16.47
CA ARG A 164 -3.46 -2.24 16.76
C ARG A 164 -3.83 -0.88 16.17
N LEU A 165 -3.00 0.14 16.37
CA LEU A 165 -3.26 1.48 15.82
C LEU A 165 -3.22 1.46 14.28
N ILE A 166 -2.25 0.77 13.68
CA ILE A 166 -2.17 0.59 12.23
C ILE A 166 -3.45 -0.07 11.69
N ASN A 167 -3.97 -1.11 12.36
CA ASN A 167 -5.20 -1.78 11.94
C ASN A 167 -6.43 -0.87 12.05
N MET A 168 -6.51 -0.03 13.10
CA MET A 168 -7.58 0.97 13.22
C MET A 168 -7.51 2.01 12.09
N ILE A 169 -6.31 2.48 11.74
CA ILE A 169 -6.11 3.40 10.62
C ILE A 169 -6.53 2.75 9.30
N ARG A 170 -6.07 1.52 9.03
CA ARG A 170 -6.35 0.80 7.79
C ARG A 170 -7.84 0.53 7.58
N THR A 171 -8.59 0.29 8.66
CA THR A 171 -10.03 0.01 8.61
C THR A 171 -10.89 1.28 8.65
N THR A 172 -10.31 2.45 8.94
CA THR A 172 -10.99 3.74 8.84
C THR A 172 -11.09 4.14 7.37
N LYS A 173 -12.30 4.47 6.89
CA LYS A 173 -12.49 4.81 5.48
C LYS A 173 -11.78 6.15 5.16
N PRO A 174 -11.13 6.27 3.99
CA PRO A 174 -10.64 7.57 3.52
C PRO A 174 -11.72 8.65 3.59
N GLY A 175 -11.34 9.85 4.05
CA GLY A 175 -12.23 10.97 4.33
C GLY A 175 -12.86 10.97 5.73
N GLN A 176 -12.78 9.88 6.49
CA GLN A 176 -13.28 9.85 7.87
C GLN A 176 -12.28 10.48 8.84
N GLN A 177 -12.82 11.10 9.90
CA GLN A 177 -12.02 11.65 10.99
C GLN A 177 -11.60 10.55 11.96
N LEU A 178 -10.31 10.56 12.33
CA LEU A 178 -9.74 9.78 13.41
C LEU A 178 -9.38 10.73 14.56
N SER A 179 -9.94 10.49 15.75
CA SER A 179 -9.64 11.25 16.96
C SER A 179 -8.55 10.56 17.76
N LEU A 180 -7.50 11.29 18.11
CA LEU A 180 -6.35 10.80 18.86
C LEU A 180 -6.20 11.55 20.18
N GLU A 181 -5.98 10.83 21.27
CA GLU A 181 -5.41 11.40 22.50
C GLU A 181 -3.89 11.24 22.42
N VAL A 182 -3.18 12.36 22.39
CA VAL A 182 -1.74 12.44 22.17
C VAL A 182 -1.07 13.12 23.35
N TRP A 183 0.00 12.54 23.86
CA TRP A 183 0.96 13.25 24.69
C TRP A 183 2.05 13.85 23.82
N SER A 184 2.25 15.16 23.92
CA SER A 184 3.21 15.92 23.13
C SER A 184 3.92 16.92 24.03
N ARG A 185 5.25 16.83 24.11
CA ARG A 185 6.10 17.76 24.88
C ARG A 185 5.61 18.05 26.29
N GLY A 186 5.22 17.01 27.04
CA GLY A 186 4.78 17.13 28.44
C GLY A 186 3.28 17.28 28.64
N VAL A 187 2.51 17.58 27.59
CA VAL A 187 1.07 17.91 27.72
C VAL A 187 0.22 16.92 26.92
N LYS A 188 -0.93 16.53 27.48
CA LYS A 188 -1.94 15.78 26.75
C LYS A 188 -2.78 16.73 25.90
N ARG A 189 -3.07 16.35 24.66
CA ARG A 189 -3.97 17.05 23.75
C ARG A 189 -4.77 16.07 22.92
N LEU A 190 -5.92 16.55 22.41
CA LEU A 190 -6.65 15.85 21.37
C LEU A 190 -6.16 16.33 20.01
N ALA A 191 -5.93 15.40 19.09
CA ALA A 191 -5.67 15.67 17.68
C ALA A 191 -6.76 14.98 16.86
N SER A 192 -7.34 15.69 15.90
CA SER A 192 -8.27 15.10 14.93
C SER A 192 -7.63 15.20 13.55
N LEU A 193 -7.60 14.08 12.83
CA LEU A 193 -7.05 14.02 11.48
C LEU A 193 -8.02 13.31 10.54
N SER A 194 -8.12 13.83 9.32
CA SER A 194 -8.90 13.19 8.26
C SER A 194 -8.03 12.12 7.61
N VAL A 195 -8.37 10.85 7.81
CA VAL A 195 -7.68 9.72 7.20
C VAL A 195 -7.74 9.88 5.69
N SER A 196 -6.60 9.84 5.01
CA SER A 196 -6.56 9.86 3.55
C SER A 196 -6.45 8.44 3.03
N GLU A 197 -6.59 8.29 1.72
CA GLU A 197 -6.23 7.06 1.07
C GLU A 197 -4.71 6.89 1.04
N ARG A 198 -4.22 5.66 1.24
CA ARG A 198 -2.80 5.33 1.13
C ARG A 198 -2.37 5.42 -0.33
N PRO A 199 -1.32 6.22 -0.66
CA PRO A 199 -0.77 6.27 -2.01
C PRO A 199 -0.31 4.89 -2.48
N ALA A 200 -0.49 4.58 -3.76
CA ALA A 200 -0.18 3.26 -4.32
C ALA A 200 1.33 2.94 -4.34
N ASP A 201 2.15 3.97 -4.44
CA ASP A 201 3.62 3.95 -4.40
C ASP A 201 4.18 4.00 -2.97
N TYR A 202 3.31 4.08 -1.95
CA TYR A 202 3.75 4.16 -0.56
C TYR A 202 4.21 2.81 -0.02
N TYR A 203 5.53 2.61 -0.03
CA TYR A 203 6.21 1.47 0.57
C TYR A 203 6.64 1.76 2.02
N GLN A 204 6.11 0.99 2.97
CA GLN A 204 6.73 0.84 4.30
C GLN A 204 7.43 -0.51 4.29
N PRO A 205 8.78 -0.57 4.36
CA PRO A 205 9.44 -1.84 4.57
C PRO A 205 8.88 -2.42 5.87
N THR A 206 8.27 -3.60 5.79
CA THR A 206 7.97 -4.38 6.99
C THR A 206 9.28 -4.53 7.73
N GLN A 207 9.38 -3.93 8.93
CA GLN A 207 10.47 -4.24 9.83
C GLN A 207 10.42 -5.76 10.02
N GLN A 208 11.41 -6.46 9.46
CA GLN A 208 11.65 -7.84 9.78
C GLN A 208 11.82 -7.88 11.30
N GLN A 209 10.86 -8.49 11.97
CA GLN A 209 11.09 -8.87 13.36
C GLN A 209 12.27 -9.86 13.33
N PRO A 210 13.32 -9.64 14.13
CA PRO A 210 14.42 -10.58 14.24
C PRO A 210 13.94 -11.94 14.75
#